data_AF-A0A644XR69-F1
#
_entry.id   AF-A0A644XR69-F1
#
_cell.length_a   1.000
_cell.length_b   1.000
_cell.length_c   1.000
_cell.angle_alpha   90.00
_cell.angle_beta   90.00
_cell.angle_gamma   90.00
#
_symmetry.space_group_name_H-M   'P 1'
#
loop_
_entity.id
_entity.type
_entity.pdbx_description
1 polymer ?
#
loop_
_entity_poly.entity_id
_entity_poly.type
_entity_poly.pdbx_seq_one_letter_code
_entity_poly.pdbx_strand_id
1 'polypeptide(L)'
;MRGKVVIGVAKRAKKKNVPVTVIVGGADCGIDDAYEMGVTSIFTINRLPEDFAVSRTKSKENMEATMDNILRLMKSVNKNK
;
A
#
# COMPACT_ATOMS: atom_id res chain seq x y z
N MET A 1 -14.15 8.76 3.52
CA MET A 1 -13.64 7.61 2.74
C MET A 1 -13.48 7.97 1.25
N ARG A 2 -12.26 8.34 0.80
CA ARG A 2 -11.90 8.56 -0.62
C ARG A 2 -11.17 7.33 -1.23
N GLY A 3 -11.63 6.12 -0.90
CA GLY A 3 -10.97 4.85 -1.26
C GLY A 3 -11.80 3.93 -2.18
N LYS A 4 -12.80 4.47 -2.88
CA LYS A 4 -13.80 3.69 -3.64
C LYS A 4 -13.17 2.68 -4.62
N VAL A 5 -12.08 3.06 -5.26
CA VAL A 5 -11.34 2.20 -6.21
C VAL A 5 -10.63 1.06 -5.49
N VAL A 6 -9.85 1.37 -4.45
CA VAL A 6 -9.09 0.36 -3.67
C VAL A 6 -10.03 -0.71 -3.12
N ILE A 7 -11.15 -0.31 -2.52
CA ILE A 7 -12.14 -1.24 -1.98
C ILE A 7 -12.79 -2.08 -3.07
N GLY A 8 -13.11 -1.50 -4.22
CA GLY A 8 -13.68 -2.24 -5.35
C GLY A 8 -12.71 -3.31 -5.88
N VAL A 9 -11.42 -3.00 -5.96
CA VAL A 9 -10.37 -3.95 -6.35
C VAL A 9 -10.21 -5.04 -5.29
N ALA A 10 -10.08 -4.68 -4.03
CA ALA A 10 -9.93 -5.60 -2.90
C ALA A 10 -11.09 -6.61 -2.81
N LYS A 11 -12.34 -6.12 -2.89
CA LYS A 11 -13.53 -7.00 -2.86
C LYS A 11 -13.56 -8.00 -4.01
N ARG A 12 -13.11 -7.61 -5.21
CA ARG A 12 -13.03 -8.51 -6.37
C ARG A 12 -11.91 -9.54 -6.23
N ALA A 13 -10.75 -9.12 -5.73
CA ALA A 13 -9.60 -10.00 -5.51
C ALA A 13 -9.85 -11.02 -4.39
N LYS A 14 -10.50 -10.60 -3.29
CA LYS A 14 -10.92 -11.47 -2.17
C LYS A 14 -11.74 -12.66 -2.66
N LYS A 15 -12.71 -12.43 -3.55
CA LYS A 15 -13.54 -13.51 -4.15
C LYS A 15 -12.72 -14.54 -4.95
N LYS A 16 -11.51 -14.19 -5.36
CA LYS A 16 -10.60 -15.05 -6.14
C LYS A 16 -9.40 -15.54 -5.31
N ASN A 17 -9.37 -15.27 -4.01
CA ASN A 17 -8.23 -15.56 -3.13
C ASN A 17 -6.90 -14.98 -3.63
N VAL A 18 -6.94 -13.82 -4.30
CA VAL A 18 -5.74 -13.11 -4.75
C VAL A 18 -5.37 -12.05 -3.72
N PRO A 19 -4.13 -12.05 -3.17
CA PRO A 19 -3.70 -11.05 -2.20
C PRO A 19 -3.60 -9.66 -2.84
N VAL A 20 -3.93 -8.62 -2.08
CA VAL A 20 -3.90 -7.22 -2.53
C VAL A 20 -3.04 -6.38 -1.60
N THR A 21 -1.94 -5.85 -2.13
CA THR A 21 -1.10 -4.87 -1.47
C THR A 21 -1.45 -3.48 -1.99
N VAL A 22 -1.75 -2.55 -1.09
CA VAL A 22 -2.11 -1.16 -1.41
C VAL A 22 -0.93 -0.26 -1.05
N ILE A 23 -0.54 0.62 -1.97
CA ILE A 23 0.53 1.59 -1.75
C ILE A 23 -0.05 2.99 -1.97
N VAL A 24 -0.01 3.83 -0.95
CA VAL A 24 -0.72 5.12 -0.90
C VAL A 24 0.15 6.26 -0.38
N GLY A 25 -0.24 7.51 -0.70
CA GLY A 25 0.41 8.72 -0.16
C GLY A 25 0.42 8.79 1.36
N GLY A 26 -0.70 8.41 1.97
CA GLY A 26 -0.88 8.37 3.41
C GLY A 26 -2.07 7.49 3.77
N ALA A 27 -2.14 7.12 5.04
CA ALA A 27 -3.23 6.37 5.65
C ALA A 27 -3.66 7.07 6.93
N ASP A 28 -4.95 7.02 7.23
CA ASP A 28 -5.55 7.69 8.39
C ASP A 28 -6.24 6.65 9.29
N CYS A 29 -6.70 7.10 10.46
CA CYS A 29 -7.48 6.31 11.42
C CYS A 29 -8.73 5.73 10.71
N GLY A 30 -8.85 4.40 10.66
CA GLY A 30 -9.91 3.68 9.92
C GLY A 30 -9.42 2.83 8.75
N ILE A 31 -8.11 2.57 8.69
CA ILE A 31 -7.52 1.65 7.72
C ILE A 31 -7.95 0.19 7.94
N ASP A 32 -8.33 -0.16 9.17
CA ASP A 32 -8.64 -1.54 9.56
C ASP A 32 -9.82 -2.14 8.77
N ASP A 33 -10.83 -1.32 8.48
CA ASP A 33 -11.97 -1.70 7.64
C ASP A 33 -11.54 -2.16 6.24
N ALA A 34 -10.40 -1.67 5.72
CA ALA A 34 -9.89 -2.07 4.43
C ALA A 34 -9.41 -3.54 4.43
N TYR A 35 -8.88 -4.03 5.55
CA TYR A 35 -8.48 -5.43 5.69
C TYR A 35 -9.70 -6.35 5.63
N GLU A 36 -10.78 -6.00 6.34
CA GLU A 36 -12.05 -6.73 6.28
C GLU A 36 -12.62 -6.77 4.85
N MET A 37 -12.43 -5.70 4.10
CA MET A 37 -12.86 -5.61 2.69
C MET A 37 -11.97 -6.36 1.69
N GLY A 38 -10.89 -6.99 2.14
CA GLY A 38 -10.04 -7.88 1.33
C GLY A 38 -8.67 -7.32 0.95
N VAL A 39 -8.25 -6.20 1.54
CA VAL A 39 -6.86 -5.75 1.43
C VAL A 39 -5.98 -6.66 2.28
N THR A 40 -4.83 -7.08 1.77
CA THR A 40 -3.87 -7.93 2.47
C THR A 40 -2.84 -7.10 3.24
N SER A 41 -2.35 -6.02 2.65
CA SER A 41 -1.37 -5.14 3.28
C SER A 41 -1.45 -3.73 2.71
N ILE A 42 -1.02 -2.73 3.51
CA ILE A 42 -1.06 -1.32 3.14
C ILE A 42 0.25 -0.67 3.53
N PHE A 43 0.83 0.09 2.59
CA PHE A 43 2.08 0.83 2.79
C PHE A 43 1.87 2.30 2.41
N THR A 44 2.37 3.20 3.25
CA THR A 44 2.45 4.63 2.94
C THR A 44 3.80 4.97 2.32
N ILE A 45 3.83 5.84 1.32
CA ILE A 45 5.09 6.23 0.66
C ILE A 45 5.82 7.37 1.37
N ASN A 46 5.17 8.12 2.26
CA ASN A 46 5.81 9.22 2.98
C ASN A 46 6.92 8.69 3.91
N ARG A 47 8.17 9.07 3.63
CA ARG A 47 9.37 8.62 4.37
C ARG A 47 9.73 9.49 5.56
N LEU A 48 9.31 10.76 5.55
CA LEU A 48 9.56 11.74 6.60
C LEU A 48 8.23 12.40 7.00
N PRO A 49 8.10 12.83 8.26
CA PRO A 49 6.96 13.61 8.72
C PRO A 49 7.08 15.05 8.24
N GLU A 50 6.75 15.27 6.97
CA GLU A 50 6.80 16.56 6.30
C GLU A 50 5.39 17.02 5.89
N ASP A 51 5.23 18.33 5.70
CA ASP A 51 3.99 18.89 5.17
C ASP A 51 3.68 18.35 3.76
N PHE A 52 2.39 18.22 3.45
CA PHE A 52 1.92 17.72 2.16
C PHE A 52 2.50 18.50 0.97
N ALA A 53 2.70 19.81 1.09
CA ALA A 53 3.29 20.63 0.05
C ALA A 53 4.71 20.17 -0.34
N VAL A 54 5.47 19.69 0.64
CA VAL A 54 6.82 19.14 0.47
C VAL A 54 6.75 17.67 0.07
N SER A 55 5.93 16.84 0.74
CA SER A 55 5.86 15.41 0.44
C SER A 55 5.33 15.12 -0.97
N ARG A 56 4.39 15.94 -1.48
CA ARG A 56 3.77 15.73 -2.79
C ARG A 56 4.78 15.77 -3.92
N THR A 57 5.77 16.65 -3.87
CA THR A 57 6.81 16.77 -4.92
C THR A 57 7.74 15.56 -4.95
N LYS A 58 7.85 14.83 -3.85
CA LYS A 58 8.68 13.63 -3.69
C LYS A 58 7.93 12.32 -3.97
N SER A 59 6.65 12.37 -4.36
CA SER A 59 5.80 11.17 -4.48
C SER A 59 6.38 10.08 -5.38
N LYS A 60 7.04 10.47 -6.48
CA LYS A 60 7.66 9.52 -7.42
C LYS A 60 8.81 8.74 -6.76
N GLU A 61 9.80 9.46 -6.23
CA GLU A 61 10.97 8.87 -5.56
C GLU A 61 10.58 8.06 -4.33
N ASN A 62 9.61 8.56 -3.57
CA ASN A 62 9.05 7.87 -2.42
C ASN A 62 8.35 6.55 -2.80
N MET A 63 7.56 6.56 -3.88
CA MET A 63 6.93 5.36 -4.42
C MET A 63 7.96 4.34 -4.91
N GLU A 64 8.99 4.79 -5.64
CA GLU A 64 10.09 3.94 -6.13
C GLU A 64 10.83 3.28 -4.95
N ALA A 65 11.20 4.06 -3.94
CA ALA A 65 11.86 3.54 -2.73
C ALA A 65 10.97 2.56 -1.95
N THR A 66 9.67 2.84 -1.85
CA THR A 66 8.71 1.94 -1.18
C THR A 66 8.60 0.61 -1.92
N MET A 67 8.45 0.66 -3.24
CA MET A 67 8.33 -0.53 -4.07
C MET A 67 9.63 -1.36 -4.09
N ASP A 68 10.79 -0.71 -4.20
CA ASP A 68 12.09 -1.40 -4.14
C ASP A 68 12.25 -2.20 -2.84
N ASN A 69 11.89 -1.60 -1.71
CA ASN A 69 11.91 -2.28 -0.41
C ASN A 69 10.93 -3.46 -0.33
N ILE A 70 9.70 -3.31 -0.82
CA ILE A 70 8.71 -4.40 -0.87
C ILE A 70 9.22 -5.55 -1.73
N LEU A 71 9.79 -5.26 -2.91
CA LEU A 71 10.31 -6.29 -3.82
C LEU A 71 11.55 -7.00 -3.23
N ARG A 72 12.44 -6.26 -2.54
CA ARG A 72 13.57 -6.86 -1.80
C ARG A 72 13.08 -7.81 -0.71
N LEU A 73 12.05 -7.42 0.04
CA LEU A 73 11.42 -8.28 1.04
C LEU A 73 10.80 -9.53 0.41
N MET A 74 10.02 -9.38 -0.66
CA MET A 74 9.42 -10.53 -1.37
C MET A 74 10.50 -11.49 -1.88
N LYS A 75 11.61 -10.94 -2.40
CA LYS A 75 12.76 -11.74 -2.88
C LYS A 75 13.48 -12.46 -1.74
N SER A 76 13.60 -11.86 -0.55
CA SER A 76 14.26 -12.51 0.59
C SER A 76 13.41 -13.64 1.18
N VAL A 77 12.09 -13.48 1.20
CA VAL A 77 11.15 -14.51 1.69
C VAL A 77 11.01 -15.67 0.69
N ASN A 78 10.99 -15.39 -0.62
CA ASN A 78 10.87 -16.44 -1.65
C ASN A 78 12.11 -17.35 -1.76
N LYS A 79 13.28 -16.94 -1.27
CA LYS A 79 14.50 -17.77 -1.28
C LYS A 79 14.48 -18.91 -0.25
N ASN A 80 13.54 -18.89 0.69
CA ASN A 80 13.42 -19.88 1.76
C ASN A 80 12.38 -20.98 1.42
N LYS A 81 12.10 -21.18 0.13
CA LYS A 81 11.27 -22.27 -0.41
C LYS A 81 12.13 -23.09 -1.35
#